data_AF-A0A6N8TF92-F1
#
_entry.id   AF-A0A6N8TF92-F1
#
_cell.length_a   1.000
_cell.length_b   1.000
_cell.length_c   1.000
_cell.angle_alpha   90.00
_cell.angle_beta   90.00
_cell.angle_gamma   90.00
#
_symmetry.space_group_name_H-M   'P 1'
#
loop_
_entity.id
_entity.type
_entity.pdbx_description
1 polymer ?
#
loop_
_entity_poly.entity_id
_entity_poly.type
_entity_poly.pdbx_seq_one_letter_code
_entity_poly.pdbx_strand_id
1 'polypeptide(L)'
;LDSYARETNPELARQDVIYFSNVSSCGTATDVSLPCMFSNLKRSGYDHKTGLENENVLDVLVRAGVDVTWMENNTGSKGVADRVRNVIITGSSDSRFCKDGDCKDEIFLEKIDEWLNGITKDSVLVLHQLGNHGPAYYERYPDAFRKFIPDCRTTELSRCKDAEIVNAYDNAILYTDFILSKIVERLKARTVTLSTGFLYVSDHGESLGENNLYLHGTPYFMAPDEQTRVPLIAWFDRQFASSMGLNLDCLKKSATMPLSHDNLFSSLLGMMNVTTKAYERDLDMYAACRRALAALPGS
;
A
#
# COMPACT_ATOMS: atom_id res chain seq x y z
N LEU A 1 7.90 11.43 -8.16
CA LEU A 1 8.26 11.40 -6.72
C LEU A 1 9.69 10.93 -6.50
N ASP A 2 10.17 9.94 -7.28
CA ASP A 2 11.58 9.54 -7.34
C ASP A 2 12.29 10.15 -8.56
N SER A 3 13.59 9.89 -8.69
CA SER A 3 14.51 10.19 -9.78
C SER A 3 14.26 9.40 -11.09
N TYR A 4 13.16 8.63 -11.19
CA TYR A 4 12.81 7.91 -12.41
C TYR A 4 12.63 8.88 -13.60
N ALA A 5 13.19 8.51 -14.76
CA ALA A 5 13.31 9.41 -15.90
C ALA A 5 11.95 9.82 -16.52
N ARG A 6 10.90 9.02 -16.32
CA ARG A 6 9.55 9.27 -16.84
C ARG A 6 8.64 9.76 -15.73
N GLU A 7 7.79 10.73 -16.06
CA GLU A 7 6.77 11.23 -15.15
C GLU A 7 5.60 10.23 -15.07
N THR A 8 5.73 9.25 -14.17
CA THR A 8 4.72 8.20 -13.90
C THR A 8 3.84 8.51 -12.70
N ASN A 9 4.15 9.55 -11.93
CA ASN A 9 3.40 9.97 -10.74
C ASN A 9 3.15 11.49 -10.64
N PRO A 10 2.58 12.12 -11.70
CA PRO A 10 2.34 13.56 -11.72
C PRO A 10 1.30 14.03 -10.69
N GLU A 11 0.29 13.24 -10.37
CA GLU A 11 -0.80 13.67 -9.50
C GLU A 11 -0.38 13.63 -8.03
N LEU A 12 0.26 12.55 -7.57
CA LEU A 12 0.78 12.47 -6.20
C LEU A 12 1.86 13.52 -5.91
N ALA A 13 2.64 13.93 -6.92
CA ALA A 13 3.63 15.00 -6.78
C ALA A 13 3.00 16.33 -6.31
N ARG A 14 1.69 16.52 -6.53
CA ARG A 14 0.94 17.71 -6.12
C ARG A 14 0.26 17.58 -4.74
N GLN A 15 0.28 16.38 -4.14
CA GLN A 15 -0.53 16.09 -2.95
C GLN A 15 0.17 16.37 -1.60
N ASP A 16 1.41 16.88 -1.61
CA ASP A 16 2.30 17.03 -0.44
C ASP A 16 2.50 15.72 0.33
N VAL A 17 2.65 14.62 -0.41
CA VAL A 17 2.93 13.30 0.16
C VAL A 17 4.38 13.17 0.60
N ILE A 18 4.63 12.26 1.52
CA ILE A 18 5.96 11.84 1.94
C ILE A 18 6.26 10.53 1.21
N TYR A 19 7.22 10.57 0.30
CA TYR A 19 7.70 9.38 -0.41
C TYR A 19 8.96 8.84 0.26
N PHE A 20 8.92 7.55 0.62
CA PHE A 20 10.04 6.85 1.21
C PHE A 20 10.77 6.09 0.12
N SER A 21 12.00 6.51 -0.20
CA SER A 21 12.72 6.09 -1.41
C SER A 21 13.55 4.81 -1.23
N ASN A 22 13.61 4.26 -0.02
CA ASN A 22 14.45 3.11 0.30
C ASN A 22 13.68 2.11 1.17
N VAL A 23 12.75 1.38 0.54
CA VAL A 23 11.89 0.41 1.23
C VAL A 23 12.00 -0.96 0.57
N SER A 24 12.26 -1.99 1.38
CA SER A 24 12.30 -3.38 0.91
C SER A 24 11.05 -4.16 1.31
N SER A 25 10.53 -4.99 0.40
CA SER A 25 9.45 -5.93 0.68
C SER A 25 9.91 -7.10 1.55
N CYS A 26 8.97 -7.77 2.22
CA CYS A 26 9.26 -9.00 2.94
C CYS A 26 9.44 -10.21 1.99
N GLY A 27 8.66 -10.26 0.92
CA GLY A 27 8.72 -11.29 -0.11
C GLY A 27 8.76 -10.71 -1.52
N THR A 28 8.80 -11.59 -2.51
CA THR A 28 8.73 -11.27 -3.95
C THR A 28 7.44 -11.78 -4.57
N ALA A 29 6.47 -12.19 -3.75
CA ALA A 29 5.17 -12.69 -4.16
C ALA A 29 4.14 -12.34 -3.11
N THR A 30 2.92 -12.03 -3.53
CA THR A 30 1.82 -11.61 -2.64
C THR A 30 1.58 -12.61 -1.50
N ASP A 31 1.67 -13.92 -1.77
CA ASP A 31 1.44 -14.98 -0.77
C ASP A 31 2.44 -14.97 0.40
N VAL A 32 3.62 -14.40 0.20
CA VAL A 32 4.62 -14.20 1.26
C VAL A 32 4.54 -12.79 1.83
N SER A 33 4.54 -11.78 0.96
CA SER A 33 4.62 -10.37 1.38
C SER A 33 3.42 -9.94 2.20
N LEU A 34 2.19 -10.27 1.78
CA LEU A 34 0.98 -9.80 2.45
C LEU A 34 0.89 -10.35 3.88
N PRO A 35 0.95 -11.67 4.10
CA PRO A 35 0.87 -12.19 5.46
C PRO A 35 2.07 -11.77 6.33
N CYS A 36 3.26 -11.62 5.74
CA CYS A 36 4.44 -11.16 6.47
C CYS A 36 4.33 -9.70 6.94
N MET A 37 4.01 -8.75 6.05
CA MET A 37 4.01 -7.33 6.39
C MET A 37 2.94 -6.95 7.42
N PHE A 38 1.84 -7.72 7.48
CA PHE A 38 0.81 -7.55 8.51
C PHE A 38 1.11 -8.32 9.81
N SER A 39 2.08 -9.25 9.81
CA SER A 39 2.45 -10.03 11.00
C SER A 39 3.36 -9.26 11.94
N ASN A 40 3.46 -9.72 13.19
CA ASN A 40 4.47 -9.24 14.15
C ASN A 40 5.86 -9.87 13.92
N LEU A 41 6.00 -10.73 12.91
CA LEU A 41 7.27 -11.37 12.57
C LEU A 41 8.05 -10.51 11.57
N LYS A 42 9.37 -10.53 11.69
CA LYS A 42 10.29 -9.88 10.75
C LYS A 42 10.66 -10.84 9.63
N ARG A 43 10.97 -10.33 8.43
CA ARG A 43 11.38 -11.13 7.26
C ARG A 43 12.42 -12.18 7.58
N SER A 44 13.47 -11.82 8.33
CA SER A 44 14.60 -12.73 8.63
C SER A 44 14.21 -13.97 9.46
N GLY A 45 13.04 -13.96 10.10
CA GLY A 45 12.49 -15.08 10.86
C GLY A 45 11.04 -15.41 10.48
N TYR A 46 10.60 -14.97 9.29
CA TYR A 46 9.23 -15.19 8.85
C TYR A 46 9.02 -16.65 8.46
N ASP A 47 8.11 -17.32 9.16
CA ASP A 47 7.57 -18.63 8.80
C ASP A 47 6.12 -18.46 8.41
N HIS A 48 5.76 -18.87 7.19
CA HIS A 48 4.44 -18.58 6.61
C HIS A 48 3.29 -19.16 7.44
N LYS A 49 3.45 -20.40 7.91
CA LYS A 49 2.48 -21.05 8.78
C LYS A 49 2.29 -20.29 10.09
N THR A 50 3.39 -19.96 10.76
CA THR A 50 3.39 -19.20 12.01
C THR A 50 2.75 -17.81 11.81
N GLY A 51 3.02 -17.15 10.68
CA GLY A 51 2.41 -15.86 10.35
C GLY A 51 0.89 -15.93 10.24
N LEU A 52 0.34 -16.98 9.61
CA LEU A 52 -1.10 -17.18 9.47
C LEU A 52 -1.79 -17.66 10.75
N GLU A 53 -1.08 -18.42 11.60
CA GLU A 53 -1.61 -18.95 12.87
C GLU A 53 -1.63 -17.91 14.00
N ASN A 54 -0.96 -16.76 13.84
CA ASN A 54 -0.97 -15.66 14.81
C ASN A 54 -1.97 -14.54 14.46
N GLU A 55 -2.37 -13.79 15.49
CA GLU A 55 -3.04 -12.50 15.29
C GLU A 55 -2.07 -11.54 14.56
N ASN A 56 -2.58 -10.86 13.53
CA ASN A 56 -1.87 -9.86 12.76
C ASN A 56 -2.25 -8.44 13.25
N VAL A 57 -1.65 -7.40 12.68
CA VAL A 57 -1.90 -6.02 13.16
C VAL A 57 -3.37 -5.61 13.08
N LEU A 58 -4.14 -6.11 12.10
CA LEU A 58 -5.57 -5.80 11.99
C LEU A 58 -6.37 -6.36 13.16
N ASP A 59 -6.03 -7.56 13.63
CA ASP A 59 -6.64 -8.15 14.82
C ASP A 59 -6.35 -7.30 16.07
N VAL A 60 -5.11 -6.85 16.22
CA VAL A 60 -4.70 -5.99 17.34
C VAL A 60 -5.46 -4.67 17.31
N LEU A 61 -5.65 -4.07 16.13
CA LEU A 61 -6.44 -2.85 15.96
C LEU A 61 -7.91 -3.08 16.35
N VAL A 62 -8.53 -4.16 15.89
CA VAL A 62 -9.91 -4.52 16.27
C VAL A 62 -10.03 -4.68 17.79
N ARG A 63 -9.09 -5.39 18.42
CA ARG A 63 -9.06 -5.56 19.88
C ARG A 63 -8.87 -4.25 20.64
N ALA A 64 -8.18 -3.28 20.05
CA ALA A 64 -8.02 -1.93 20.57
C ALA A 64 -9.27 -1.04 20.35
N GLY A 65 -10.31 -1.55 19.69
CA GLY A 65 -11.59 -0.86 19.48
C GLY A 65 -11.74 -0.17 18.13
N VAL A 66 -10.70 -0.20 17.29
CA VAL A 66 -10.70 0.38 15.94
C VAL A 66 -11.67 -0.39 15.03
N ASP A 67 -12.47 0.32 14.23
CA ASP A 67 -13.24 -0.31 13.17
C ASP A 67 -12.34 -0.64 11.98
N VAL A 68 -12.18 -1.93 11.64
CA VAL A 68 -11.30 -2.35 10.55
C VAL A 68 -12.12 -2.96 9.42
N THR A 69 -11.96 -2.40 8.22
CA THR A 69 -12.55 -2.91 6.99
C THR A 69 -11.45 -3.20 5.97
N TRP A 70 -11.54 -4.34 5.31
CA TRP A 70 -10.73 -4.71 4.14
C TRP A 70 -11.62 -4.71 2.90
N MET A 71 -11.20 -4.05 1.83
CA MET A 71 -11.83 -4.12 0.52
C MET A 71 -10.86 -4.79 -0.45
N GLU A 72 -11.29 -5.92 -1.00
CA GLU A 72 -10.48 -6.82 -1.81
C GLU A 72 -10.80 -6.66 -3.30
N ASN A 73 -9.81 -6.20 -4.09
CA ASN A 73 -9.90 -6.16 -5.56
C ASN A 73 -8.74 -6.91 -6.24
N ASN A 74 -7.98 -7.70 -5.49
CA ASN A 74 -6.90 -8.55 -5.98
C ASN A 74 -7.33 -10.03 -5.84
N THR A 75 -6.35 -10.93 -5.84
CA THR A 75 -6.48 -12.39 -5.79
C THR A 75 -6.71 -12.90 -4.35
N GLY A 76 -7.27 -12.06 -3.47
CA GLY A 76 -7.56 -12.39 -2.08
C GLY A 76 -6.50 -11.94 -1.09
N SER A 77 -6.95 -11.76 0.16
CA SER A 77 -6.18 -11.22 1.30
C SER A 77 -5.12 -12.17 1.86
N LYS A 78 -4.98 -13.38 1.31
CA LYS A 78 -4.04 -14.41 1.77
C LYS A 78 -4.17 -14.70 3.28
N GLY A 79 -5.39 -14.70 3.79
CA GLY A 79 -5.71 -14.98 5.20
C GLY A 79 -5.58 -13.78 6.15
N VAL A 80 -5.02 -12.65 5.70
CA VAL A 80 -4.83 -11.45 6.54
C VAL A 80 -6.16 -10.85 7.01
N ALA A 81 -7.18 -10.90 6.15
CA ALA A 81 -8.47 -10.25 6.41
C ALA A 81 -9.55 -11.18 7.01
N ASP A 82 -9.22 -12.44 7.32
CA ASP A 82 -10.21 -13.47 7.70
C ASP A 82 -10.98 -13.16 8.99
N ARG A 83 -10.42 -12.29 9.83
CA ARG A 83 -10.93 -11.93 11.16
C ARG A 83 -11.45 -10.49 11.26
N VAL A 84 -11.54 -9.78 10.13
CA VAL A 84 -12.08 -8.41 10.05
C VAL A 84 -13.20 -8.34 9.03
N ARG A 85 -13.90 -7.18 8.95
CA ARG A 85 -14.91 -7.00 7.92
C ARG A 85 -14.26 -7.00 6.54
N ASN A 86 -14.51 -8.04 5.75
CA ASN A 86 -13.95 -8.21 4.41
C ASN A 86 -15.03 -8.01 3.34
N VAL A 87 -14.81 -7.06 2.43
CA VAL A 87 -15.70 -6.73 1.31
C VAL A 87 -15.00 -7.14 0.02
N ILE A 88 -15.55 -8.15 -0.65
CA ILE A 88 -15.03 -8.64 -1.93
C ILE A 88 -15.60 -7.78 -3.07
N ILE A 89 -14.71 -7.11 -3.80
CA ILE A 89 -15.05 -6.32 -4.99
C ILE A 89 -14.84 -7.12 -6.27
N THR A 90 -13.82 -7.99 -6.30
CA THR A 90 -13.56 -8.90 -7.43
C THR A 90 -14.84 -9.67 -7.77
N GLY A 91 -15.20 -9.73 -9.06
CA GLY A 91 -16.46 -10.34 -9.51
C GLY A 91 -17.71 -9.45 -9.35
N SER A 92 -17.56 -8.18 -9.00
CA SER A 92 -18.65 -7.20 -9.01
C SER A 92 -19.29 -7.08 -10.40
N SER A 93 -20.60 -6.86 -10.43
CA SER A 93 -21.38 -6.66 -11.67
C SER A 93 -21.37 -5.21 -12.17
N ASP A 94 -20.60 -4.32 -11.55
CA ASP A 94 -20.48 -2.92 -11.98
C ASP A 94 -19.67 -2.80 -13.27
N SER A 95 -20.36 -2.80 -14.40
CA SER A 95 -19.79 -2.77 -15.75
C SER A 95 -18.99 -1.51 -16.07
N ARG A 96 -19.05 -0.46 -15.22
CA ARG A 96 -18.21 0.74 -15.36
C ARG A 96 -16.75 0.43 -15.09
N PHE A 97 -16.48 -0.48 -14.14
CA PHE A 97 -15.13 -0.80 -13.67
C PHE A 97 -14.74 -2.25 -13.93
N CYS A 98 -15.71 -3.15 -14.04
CA CYS A 98 -15.49 -4.59 -14.09
C CYS A 98 -15.81 -5.19 -15.46
N LYS A 99 -14.95 -6.10 -15.91
CA LYS A 99 -15.12 -6.88 -17.14
C LYS A 99 -14.56 -8.28 -16.91
N ASP A 100 -15.33 -9.30 -17.27
CA ASP A 100 -14.92 -10.72 -17.19
C ASP A 100 -14.45 -11.16 -15.79
N GLY A 101 -14.98 -10.53 -14.73
CA GLY A 101 -14.66 -10.82 -13.33
C GLY A 101 -13.56 -9.93 -12.75
N ASP A 102 -12.72 -9.32 -13.59
CA ASP A 102 -11.67 -8.40 -13.18
C ASP A 102 -12.20 -6.97 -13.12
N CYS A 103 -11.80 -6.22 -12.08
CA CYS A 103 -12.22 -4.84 -11.89
C CYS A 103 -11.01 -3.91 -11.83
N LYS A 104 -11.14 -2.74 -12.45
CA LYS A 104 -10.18 -1.64 -12.28
C LYS A 104 -10.28 -1.08 -10.87
N ASP A 105 -9.14 -0.78 -10.26
CA ASP A 105 -9.04 -0.28 -8.88
C ASP A 105 -9.75 1.07 -8.66
N GLU A 106 -10.13 1.81 -9.72
CA GLU A 106 -10.94 3.02 -9.61
C GLU A 106 -12.31 2.79 -8.95
N ILE A 107 -12.82 1.55 -8.93
CA ILE A 107 -14.01 1.17 -8.16
C ILE A 107 -13.90 1.52 -6.66
N PHE A 108 -12.68 1.55 -6.10
CA PHE A 108 -12.46 1.97 -4.72
C PHE A 108 -12.88 3.42 -4.46
N LEU A 109 -12.83 4.29 -5.48
CA LEU A 109 -13.18 5.69 -5.35
C LEU A 109 -14.67 5.91 -5.05
N GLU A 110 -15.55 5.03 -5.53
CA GLU A 110 -16.96 5.05 -5.15
C GLU A 110 -17.16 4.47 -3.73
N LYS A 111 -16.46 3.36 -3.43
CA LYS A 111 -16.62 2.64 -2.16
C LYS A 111 -16.06 3.40 -0.96
N ILE A 112 -15.01 4.18 -1.13
CA ILE A 112 -14.43 4.97 -0.05
C ILE A 112 -15.38 6.08 0.40
N ASP A 113 -16.15 6.70 -0.51
CA ASP A 113 -17.11 7.74 -0.14
C ASP A 113 -18.27 7.18 0.69
N GLU A 114 -18.77 6.00 0.33
CA GLU A 114 -19.75 5.24 1.14
C GLU A 114 -19.20 4.92 2.53
N TRP A 115 -17.95 4.43 2.60
CA TRP A 115 -17.31 4.07 3.86
C TRP A 115 -17.05 5.29 4.76
N LEU A 116 -16.52 6.38 4.21
CA LEU A 116 -16.25 7.63 4.94
C LEU A 116 -17.51 8.23 5.57
N ASN A 117 -18.68 8.09 4.93
CA ASN A 117 -19.95 8.55 5.47
C ASN A 117 -20.42 7.76 6.70
N GLY A 118 -19.92 6.54 6.89
CA GLY A 118 -20.31 5.65 8.00
C GLY A 118 -19.41 5.75 9.24
N ILE A 119 -18.35 6.55 9.22
CA ILE A 119 -17.37 6.61 10.29
C ILE A 119 -17.96 7.29 11.53
N THR A 120 -17.90 6.60 12.67
CA THR A 120 -18.39 7.09 13.98
C THR A 120 -17.38 6.91 15.12
N LYS A 121 -16.25 6.26 14.85
CA LYS A 121 -15.14 6.00 15.78
C LYS A 121 -13.84 5.87 14.99
N ASP A 122 -12.72 5.65 15.66
CA ASP A 122 -11.43 5.40 14.98
C ASP A 122 -11.55 4.21 14.03
N SER A 123 -11.10 4.39 12.79
CA SER A 123 -11.32 3.42 11.72
C SER A 123 -10.11 3.28 10.81
N VAL A 124 -9.87 2.05 10.33
CA VAL A 124 -8.85 1.71 9.33
C VAL A 124 -9.53 1.00 8.17
N LEU A 125 -9.34 1.54 6.97
CA LEU A 125 -9.72 0.91 5.71
C LEU A 125 -8.48 0.43 4.99
N VAL A 126 -8.43 -0.87 4.66
CA VAL A 126 -7.43 -1.43 3.76
C VAL A 126 -8.05 -1.61 2.39
N LEU A 127 -7.40 -1.05 1.37
CA LEU A 127 -7.77 -1.20 -0.04
C LEU A 127 -6.72 -2.08 -0.71
N HIS A 128 -7.06 -3.34 -1.00
CA HIS A 128 -6.14 -4.28 -1.62
C HIS A 128 -6.29 -4.23 -3.14
N GLN A 129 -5.42 -3.44 -3.77
CA GLN A 129 -5.41 -3.17 -5.20
C GLN A 129 -4.87 -4.35 -6.00
N LEU A 130 -5.35 -4.49 -7.24
CA LEU A 130 -4.68 -5.30 -8.25
C LEU A 130 -3.42 -4.60 -8.78
N GLY A 131 -3.45 -3.26 -8.85
CA GLY A 131 -2.29 -2.41 -9.14
C GLY A 131 -1.63 -2.75 -10.48
N ASN A 132 -0.35 -3.07 -10.42
CA ASN A 132 0.49 -3.32 -11.60
C ASN A 132 0.61 -4.83 -11.95
N HIS A 133 -0.34 -5.65 -11.52
CA HIS A 133 -0.28 -7.11 -11.71
C HIS A 133 -0.20 -7.52 -13.20
N GLY A 134 0.84 -8.31 -13.52
CA GLY A 134 1.08 -8.89 -14.84
C GLY A 134 0.43 -10.27 -15.05
N PRO A 135 0.67 -10.92 -16.20
CA PRO A 135 1.33 -10.38 -17.38
C PRO A 135 0.44 -9.42 -18.19
N ALA A 136 -0.86 -9.32 -17.89
CA ALA A 136 -1.81 -8.48 -18.61
C ALA A 136 -1.74 -6.99 -18.20
N TYR A 137 -0.55 -6.37 -18.14
CA TYR A 137 -0.40 -4.99 -17.65
C TYR A 137 -1.33 -3.98 -18.37
N TYR A 138 -1.58 -4.19 -19.66
CA TYR A 138 -2.46 -3.35 -20.49
C TYR A 138 -3.94 -3.32 -20.06
N GLU A 139 -4.36 -4.25 -19.20
CA GLU A 139 -5.73 -4.29 -18.67
C GLU A 139 -5.88 -3.53 -17.35
N ARG A 140 -4.76 -3.11 -16.73
CA ARG A 140 -4.75 -2.40 -15.46
C ARG A 140 -5.21 -0.95 -15.59
N TYR A 141 -5.14 -0.38 -16.78
CA TYR A 141 -5.46 1.03 -17.03
C TYR A 141 -6.43 1.21 -18.20
N PRO A 142 -7.31 2.24 -18.18
CA PRO A 142 -8.10 2.61 -19.35
C PRO A 142 -7.26 3.41 -20.36
N ASP A 143 -7.75 3.52 -21.60
CA ASP A 143 -7.01 4.18 -22.70
C ASP A 143 -6.57 5.63 -22.39
N ALA A 144 -7.29 6.34 -21.51
CA ALA A 144 -6.91 7.68 -21.05
C ALA A 144 -5.54 7.73 -20.35
N PHE A 145 -5.06 6.60 -19.82
CA PHE A 145 -3.75 6.47 -19.15
C PHE A 145 -2.71 5.79 -20.04
N ARG A 146 -3.04 5.49 -21.30
CA ARG A 146 -2.11 4.91 -22.28
C ARG A 146 -1.18 5.98 -22.87
N LYS A 147 -0.34 6.58 -22.01
CA LYS A 147 0.55 7.71 -22.34
C LYS A 147 1.84 7.25 -23.02
N PHE A 148 2.44 6.16 -22.57
CA PHE A 148 3.66 5.60 -23.11
C PHE A 148 3.32 4.54 -24.17
N ILE A 149 3.76 4.78 -25.41
CA ILE A 149 3.44 3.95 -26.57
C ILE A 149 4.68 3.71 -27.46
N PRO A 150 4.74 2.59 -28.21
CA PRO A 150 3.82 1.45 -28.16
C PRO A 150 3.90 0.69 -26.82
N ASP A 151 2.79 0.19 -26.33
CA ASP A 151 2.67 -0.65 -25.11
C ASP A 151 2.42 -2.12 -25.48
N CYS A 152 2.86 -3.05 -24.63
CA CYS A 152 2.62 -4.48 -24.81
C CYS A 152 1.15 -4.81 -24.51
N ARG A 153 0.41 -5.32 -25.50
CA ARG A 153 -1.04 -5.61 -25.39
C ARG A 153 -1.37 -7.10 -25.51
N THR A 154 -0.59 -7.93 -24.82
CA THR A 154 -0.78 -9.38 -24.74
C THR A 154 -0.24 -9.90 -23.41
N THR A 155 -0.74 -11.04 -22.96
CA THR A 155 -0.18 -11.79 -21.82
C THR A 155 1.09 -12.57 -22.19
N GLU A 156 1.35 -12.76 -23.48
CA GLU A 156 2.56 -13.42 -23.98
C GLU A 156 3.72 -12.42 -24.08
N LEU A 157 4.32 -12.06 -22.94
CA LEU A 157 5.36 -11.02 -22.85
C LEU A 157 6.53 -11.23 -23.83
N SER A 158 6.87 -12.48 -24.15
CA SER A 158 7.92 -12.83 -25.13
C SER A 158 7.64 -12.37 -26.56
N ARG A 159 6.39 -11.97 -26.88
CA ARG A 159 6.02 -11.37 -28.17
C ARG A 159 6.21 -9.86 -28.23
N CYS A 160 6.50 -9.24 -27.10
CA CYS A 160 6.73 -7.80 -26.97
C CYS A 160 8.23 -7.52 -26.82
N LYS A 161 8.65 -6.30 -27.18
CA LYS A 161 9.96 -5.79 -26.76
C LYS A 161 9.88 -5.40 -25.28
N ASP A 162 10.99 -5.53 -24.55
CA ASP A 162 11.05 -5.11 -23.14
C ASP A 162 10.58 -3.65 -22.97
N ALA A 163 10.94 -2.75 -23.89
CA ALA A 163 10.47 -1.37 -23.87
C ALA A 163 8.93 -1.23 -23.98
N GLU A 164 8.25 -2.11 -24.69
CA GLU A 164 6.78 -2.12 -24.80
C GLU A 164 6.14 -2.63 -23.50
N ILE A 165 6.78 -3.59 -22.83
CA ILE A 165 6.38 -4.08 -21.51
C ILE A 165 6.53 -2.97 -20.47
N VAL A 166 7.69 -2.31 -20.44
CA VAL A 166 7.95 -1.15 -19.58
C VAL A 166 6.94 -0.03 -19.84
N ASN A 167 6.60 0.25 -21.10
CA ASN A 167 5.56 1.25 -21.42
C ASN A 167 4.18 0.86 -20.86
N ALA A 168 3.77 -0.41 -20.97
CA ALA A 168 2.51 -0.88 -20.38
C ALA A 168 2.54 -0.80 -18.85
N TYR A 169 3.65 -1.21 -18.23
CA TYR A 169 3.85 -1.12 -16.79
C TYR A 169 3.79 0.33 -16.28
N ASP A 170 4.48 1.26 -16.94
CA ASP A 170 4.47 2.69 -16.60
C ASP A 170 3.08 3.33 -16.75
N ASN A 171 2.29 2.90 -17.73
CA ASN A 171 0.89 3.33 -17.88
C ASN A 171 0.01 2.82 -16.71
N ALA A 172 0.27 1.62 -16.19
CA ALA A 172 -0.38 1.12 -14.99
C ALA A 172 0.05 1.91 -13.75
N ILE A 173 1.33 2.31 -13.62
CA ILE A 173 1.77 3.22 -12.54
C ILE A 173 1.03 4.56 -12.61
N LEU A 174 0.88 5.15 -13.81
CA LEU A 174 0.13 6.40 -13.98
C LEU A 174 -1.31 6.29 -13.50
N TYR A 175 -1.96 5.14 -13.72
CA TYR A 175 -3.32 4.92 -13.23
C TYR A 175 -3.35 4.74 -11.70
N THR A 176 -2.38 4.01 -11.14
CA THR A 176 -2.20 3.90 -9.69
C THR A 176 -1.99 5.28 -9.06
N ASP A 177 -1.10 6.12 -9.63
CA ASP A 177 -0.87 7.50 -9.18
C ASP A 177 -2.18 8.32 -9.12
N PHE A 178 -2.99 8.26 -10.17
CA PHE A 178 -4.30 8.92 -10.20
C PHE A 178 -5.22 8.44 -9.08
N ILE A 179 -5.35 7.12 -8.90
CA ILE A 179 -6.24 6.54 -7.88
C ILE A 179 -5.79 6.95 -6.47
N LEU A 180 -4.50 6.82 -6.16
CA LEU A 180 -3.97 7.18 -4.85
C LEU A 180 -4.12 8.69 -4.58
N SER A 181 -3.88 9.54 -5.59
CA SER A 181 -4.13 10.98 -5.51
C SER A 181 -5.60 11.29 -5.22
N LYS A 182 -6.53 10.60 -5.90
CA LYS A 182 -7.98 10.75 -5.71
C LYS A 182 -8.46 10.25 -4.34
N ILE A 183 -7.80 9.26 -3.75
CA ILE A 183 -8.06 8.84 -2.37
C ILE A 183 -7.64 9.97 -1.40
N VAL A 184 -6.43 10.52 -1.57
CA VAL A 184 -5.95 11.64 -0.75
C VAL A 184 -6.88 12.85 -0.85
N GLU A 185 -7.38 13.19 -2.05
CA GLU A 185 -8.35 14.27 -2.23
C GLU A 185 -9.66 14.03 -1.46
N ARG A 186 -10.18 12.80 -1.46
CA ARG A 186 -11.39 12.44 -0.70
C ARG A 186 -11.17 12.53 0.80
N LEU A 187 -10.00 12.10 1.29
CA LEU A 187 -9.62 12.29 2.69
C LEU A 187 -9.53 13.77 3.06
N LYS A 188 -8.87 14.59 2.22
CA LYS A 188 -8.79 16.06 2.38
C LYS A 188 -10.17 16.71 2.50
N ALA A 189 -11.14 16.25 1.72
CA ALA A 189 -12.51 16.74 1.75
C ALA A 189 -13.27 16.45 3.07
N ARG A 190 -12.77 15.52 3.91
CA ARG A 190 -13.36 15.16 5.21
C ARG A 190 -12.63 15.74 6.42
N THR A 191 -11.56 16.51 6.21
CA THR A 191 -10.70 17.06 7.28
C THR A 191 -11.42 18.00 8.27
N VAL A 192 -12.62 18.48 7.93
CA VAL A 192 -13.45 19.27 8.86
C VAL A 192 -14.07 18.39 9.95
N THR A 193 -14.38 17.13 9.65
CA THR A 193 -15.10 16.21 10.55
C THR A 193 -14.26 15.04 11.01
N LEU A 194 -13.19 14.71 10.28
CA LEU A 194 -12.31 13.58 10.54
C LEU A 194 -10.86 14.05 10.61
N SER A 195 -10.07 13.41 11.46
CA SER A 195 -8.61 13.40 11.34
C SER A 195 -8.23 12.24 10.43
N THR A 196 -7.55 12.53 9.33
CA THR A 196 -7.30 11.59 8.24
C THR A 196 -5.81 11.40 7.96
N GLY A 197 -5.45 10.16 7.67
CA GLY A 197 -4.13 9.75 7.23
C GLY A 197 -4.25 8.71 6.12
N PHE A 198 -3.19 8.58 5.33
CA PHE A 198 -3.09 7.68 4.18
C PHE A 198 -1.70 7.06 4.15
N LEU A 199 -1.67 5.75 3.90
CA LEU A 199 -0.45 4.99 3.71
C LEU A 199 -0.66 4.06 2.51
N TYR A 200 0.27 4.11 1.57
CA TYR A 200 0.38 3.18 0.46
C TYR A 200 1.72 2.48 0.53
N VAL A 201 1.72 1.16 0.33
CA VAL A 201 2.93 0.36 0.16
C VAL A 201 2.62 -0.78 -0.80
N SER A 202 3.53 -1.06 -1.72
CA SER A 202 3.42 -2.22 -2.61
C SER A 202 3.94 -3.49 -1.90
N ASP A 203 3.35 -4.64 -2.22
CA ASP A 203 3.71 -5.94 -1.65
C ASP A 203 5.05 -6.48 -2.19
N HIS A 204 5.37 -6.21 -3.44
CA HIS A 204 6.68 -6.48 -4.06
C HIS A 204 6.83 -5.68 -5.37
N GLY A 205 8.04 -5.68 -5.93
CA GLY A 205 8.28 -5.13 -7.27
C GLY A 205 8.07 -6.15 -8.39
N GLU A 206 8.58 -5.87 -9.59
CA GLU A 206 8.36 -6.67 -10.80
C GLU A 206 9.60 -6.61 -11.72
N SER A 207 10.01 -7.73 -12.30
CA SER A 207 10.98 -7.76 -13.39
C SER A 207 10.30 -7.64 -14.75
N LEU A 208 10.87 -6.83 -15.64
CA LEU A 208 10.27 -6.40 -16.91
C LEU A 208 11.15 -6.76 -18.13
N GLY A 209 12.10 -7.67 -17.95
CA GLY A 209 13.00 -8.18 -18.99
C GLY A 209 14.48 -8.06 -18.64
N GLU A 210 14.83 -7.43 -17.52
CA GLU A 210 16.20 -7.33 -17.05
C GLU A 210 16.81 -8.73 -16.91
N ASN A 211 17.93 -8.98 -17.59
CA ASN A 211 18.58 -10.30 -17.61
C ASN A 211 17.66 -11.45 -18.08
N ASN A 212 16.66 -11.17 -18.92
CA ASN A 212 15.60 -12.10 -19.33
C ASN A 212 14.71 -12.60 -18.19
N LEU A 213 14.67 -11.87 -17.07
CA LEU A 213 13.75 -12.15 -15.97
C LEU A 213 12.48 -11.32 -16.16
N TYR A 214 11.34 -11.97 -16.01
CA TYR A 214 10.03 -11.36 -16.10
C TYR A 214 9.21 -11.75 -14.87
N LEU A 215 8.19 -10.97 -14.57
CA LEU A 215 7.28 -11.18 -13.45
C LEU A 215 8.00 -11.07 -12.10
N HIS A 216 7.53 -11.83 -11.12
CA HIS A 216 8.01 -11.82 -9.75
C HIS A 216 8.05 -13.25 -9.19
N GLY A 217 8.34 -13.38 -7.89
CA GLY A 217 8.43 -14.67 -7.20
C GLY A 217 9.82 -15.31 -7.24
N THR A 218 10.86 -14.52 -7.56
CA THR A 218 12.25 -15.00 -7.47
C THR A 218 12.61 -15.25 -6.01
N PRO A 219 13.29 -16.35 -5.65
CA PRO A 219 13.69 -16.59 -4.27
C PRO A 219 14.46 -15.39 -3.70
N TYR A 220 14.03 -14.88 -2.54
CA TYR A 220 14.45 -13.57 -2.04
C TYR A 220 15.98 -13.37 -1.99
N PHE A 221 16.75 -14.41 -1.64
CA PHE A 221 18.22 -14.33 -1.54
C PHE A 221 18.93 -14.06 -2.87
N MET A 222 18.25 -14.25 -4.00
CA MET A 222 18.74 -14.02 -5.36
C MET A 222 17.80 -13.13 -6.17
N ALA A 223 16.77 -12.55 -5.54
CA ALA A 223 15.85 -11.67 -6.20
C ALA A 223 16.53 -10.33 -6.51
N PRO A 224 16.26 -9.75 -7.69
CA PRO A 224 16.84 -8.48 -8.03
C PRO A 224 16.15 -7.34 -7.27
N ASP A 225 16.78 -6.15 -7.29
CA ASP A 225 16.22 -4.95 -6.65
C ASP A 225 14.85 -4.61 -7.21
N GLU A 226 14.62 -4.87 -8.51
CA GLU A 226 13.35 -4.66 -9.20
C GLU A 226 12.18 -5.43 -8.57
N GLN A 227 12.42 -6.57 -7.91
CA GLN A 227 11.37 -7.34 -7.22
C GLN A 227 11.28 -7.04 -5.71
N THR A 228 12.32 -6.47 -5.12
CA THR A 228 12.43 -6.32 -3.65
C THR A 228 12.32 -4.88 -3.17
N ARG A 229 12.61 -3.88 -4.02
CA ARG A 229 12.41 -2.46 -3.69
C ARG A 229 11.01 -2.03 -4.07
N VAL A 230 10.28 -1.44 -3.12
CA VAL A 230 8.88 -1.07 -3.29
C VAL A 230 8.63 0.39 -2.93
N PRO A 231 7.65 1.06 -3.57
CA PRO A 231 7.22 2.38 -3.14
C PRO A 231 6.48 2.30 -1.80
N LEU A 232 6.78 3.26 -0.91
CA LEU A 232 5.97 3.57 0.26
C LEU A 232 5.69 5.07 0.29
N ILE A 233 4.41 5.42 0.48
CA ILE A 233 3.93 6.80 0.44
C ILE A 233 3.02 7.02 1.64
N ALA A 234 3.24 8.12 2.37
CA ALA A 234 2.36 8.54 3.44
C ALA A 234 1.83 9.96 3.21
N TRP A 235 0.62 10.22 3.68
CA TRP A 235 0.04 11.56 3.75
C TRP A 235 -0.78 11.69 5.04
N PHE A 236 -0.75 12.86 5.65
CA PHE A 236 -1.47 13.14 6.88
C PHE A 236 -2.05 14.54 6.83
N ASP A 237 -3.29 14.72 7.26
CA ASP A 237 -3.76 16.06 7.58
C ASP A 237 -3.11 16.59 8.87
N ARG A 238 -3.29 17.89 9.14
CA ARG A 238 -2.68 18.53 10.32
C ARG A 238 -3.23 17.99 11.64
N GLN A 239 -4.51 17.65 11.70
CA GLN A 239 -5.16 17.17 12.94
C GLN A 239 -4.66 15.77 13.27
N PHE A 240 -4.56 14.89 12.28
CA PHE A 240 -4.04 13.53 12.41
C PHE A 240 -2.54 13.53 12.77
N ALA A 241 -1.73 14.34 12.08
CA ALA A 241 -0.32 14.49 12.46
C ALA A 241 -0.18 15.02 13.90
N SER A 242 -1.03 15.96 14.31
CA SER A 242 -1.04 16.50 15.68
C SER A 242 -1.49 15.47 16.72
N SER A 243 -2.49 14.63 16.42
CA SER A 243 -2.97 13.59 17.34
C SER A 243 -1.90 12.53 17.58
N MET A 244 -1.08 12.23 16.56
CA MET A 244 0.11 11.39 16.68
C MET A 244 1.30 12.08 17.36
N GLY A 245 1.25 13.40 17.58
CA GLY A 245 2.42 14.19 18.00
C GLY A 245 3.56 14.19 16.96
N LEU A 246 3.24 13.95 15.69
CA LEU A 246 4.17 13.76 14.59
C LEU A 246 4.69 15.09 14.04
N ASN A 247 6.01 15.22 13.96
CA ASN A 247 6.66 16.30 13.22
C ASN A 247 6.84 15.90 11.75
N LEU A 248 6.03 16.48 10.86
CA LEU A 248 6.06 16.18 9.43
C LEU A 248 7.37 16.60 8.75
N ASP A 249 8.02 17.68 9.18
CA ASP A 249 9.31 18.10 8.61
C ASP A 249 10.44 17.14 8.99
N CYS A 250 10.40 16.60 10.21
CA CYS A 250 11.29 15.52 10.63
C CYS A 250 11.05 14.28 9.75
N LEU A 251 9.78 13.88 9.58
CA LEU A 251 9.45 12.68 8.81
C LEU A 251 9.87 12.80 7.34
N LYS A 252 9.63 13.97 6.71
CA LYS A 252 10.09 14.26 5.35
C LYS A 252 11.61 14.12 5.21
N LYS A 253 12.38 14.55 6.21
CA LYS A 253 13.85 14.41 6.21
C LYS A 253 14.32 12.97 6.42
N SER A 254 13.60 12.18 7.23
CA SER A 254 13.93 10.78 7.48
C SER A 254 13.45 9.83 6.39
N ALA A 255 12.69 10.29 5.39
CA ALA A 255 12.12 9.45 4.35
C ALA A 255 13.14 8.77 3.42
N THR A 256 14.42 9.13 3.51
CA THR A 256 15.53 8.48 2.79
C THR A 256 16.16 7.33 3.58
N MET A 257 15.82 7.17 4.86
CA MET A 257 16.33 6.10 5.71
C MET A 257 15.79 4.74 5.24
N PRO A 258 16.59 3.66 5.36
CA PRO A 258 16.12 2.32 5.01
C PRO A 258 14.93 1.91 5.87
N LEU A 259 13.87 1.43 5.22
CA LEU A 259 12.74 0.77 5.85
C LEU A 259 12.49 -0.57 5.15
N SER A 260 11.64 -1.39 5.74
CA SER A 260 11.10 -2.58 5.09
C SER A 260 9.65 -2.79 5.52
N HIS A 261 9.02 -3.81 4.98
CA HIS A 261 7.75 -4.30 5.49
C HIS A 261 7.77 -4.68 6.98
N ASP A 262 8.93 -4.95 7.58
CA ASP A 262 9.07 -5.19 9.02
C ASP A 262 8.60 -3.97 9.85
N ASN A 263 8.63 -2.77 9.24
CA ASN A 263 8.19 -1.55 9.88
C ASN A 263 6.66 -1.41 9.92
N LEU A 264 5.91 -2.11 9.06
CA LEU A 264 4.48 -1.84 8.85
C LEU A 264 3.65 -2.11 10.11
N PHE A 265 3.87 -3.25 10.76
CA PHE A 265 3.13 -3.66 11.97
C PHE A 265 3.16 -2.60 13.06
N SER A 266 4.35 -2.21 13.53
CA SER A 266 4.49 -1.23 14.61
C SER A 266 4.12 0.18 14.17
N SER A 267 4.31 0.52 12.89
CA SER A 267 3.93 1.82 12.36
C SER A 267 2.42 2.01 12.33
N LEU A 268 1.64 0.99 11.96
CA LEU A 268 0.17 1.04 11.99
C LEU A 268 -0.36 1.16 13.42
N LEU A 269 0.23 0.43 14.38
CA LEU A 269 -0.10 0.58 15.80
C LEU A 269 0.24 1.99 16.31
N GLY A 270 1.40 2.53 15.94
CA GLY A 270 1.82 3.89 16.29
C GLY A 270 0.91 4.97 15.67
N MET A 271 0.45 4.75 14.44
CA MET A 271 -0.48 5.61 13.71
C MET A 271 -1.85 5.68 14.38
N MET A 272 -2.32 4.56 14.95
CA MET A 272 -3.59 4.49 15.68
C MET A 272 -3.43 4.65 17.20
N ASN A 273 -2.25 5.06 17.68
CA ASN A 273 -1.93 5.26 19.09
C ASN A 273 -2.28 4.05 20.01
N VAL A 274 -2.13 2.83 19.49
CA VAL A 274 -2.43 1.60 20.23
C VAL A 274 -1.30 1.26 21.20
N THR A 275 -1.66 1.01 22.46
CA THR A 275 -0.72 0.55 23.49
C THR A 275 -0.79 -0.97 23.65
N THR A 276 0.29 -1.67 23.31
CA THR A 276 0.38 -3.13 23.39
C THR A 276 1.84 -3.58 23.56
N LYS A 277 2.05 -4.78 24.12
CA LYS A 277 3.38 -5.40 24.24
C LYS A 277 3.97 -5.81 22.88
N ALA A 278 3.13 -5.94 21.85
CA ALA A 278 3.55 -6.28 20.50
C ALA A 278 4.15 -5.09 19.73
N TYR A 279 4.03 -3.86 20.24
CA TYR A 279 4.58 -2.67 19.61
C TYR A 279 6.09 -2.57 19.86
N GLU A 280 6.87 -2.55 18.78
CA GLU A 280 8.31 -2.33 18.80
C GLU A 280 8.62 -0.91 18.32
N ARG A 281 9.05 -0.04 19.23
CA ARG A 281 9.34 1.37 18.92
C ARG A 281 10.36 1.56 17.79
N ASP A 282 11.36 0.70 17.74
CA ASP A 282 12.43 0.76 16.73
C ASP A 282 11.95 0.35 15.32
N LEU A 283 10.78 -0.31 15.22
CA LEU A 283 10.15 -0.66 13.95
C LEU A 283 9.08 0.34 13.53
N ASP A 284 8.67 1.26 14.39
CA ASP A 284 7.71 2.32 14.03
C ASP A 284 8.42 3.46 13.27
N MET A 285 8.13 3.57 11.98
CA MET A 285 8.74 4.55 11.07
C MET A 285 8.49 6.01 11.48
N TYR A 286 7.49 6.25 12.35
CA TYR A 286 7.14 7.57 12.86
C TYR A 286 7.82 7.89 14.18
N ALA A 287 8.34 6.89 14.91
CA ALA A 287 8.65 7.02 16.33
C ALA A 287 9.71 8.07 16.64
N ALA A 288 10.75 8.18 15.80
CA ALA A 288 11.82 9.18 15.94
C ALA A 288 11.34 10.62 15.73
N CYS A 289 10.25 10.81 15.00
CA CYS A 289 9.66 12.11 14.69
C CYS A 289 8.42 12.44 15.51
N ARG A 290 7.96 11.52 16.36
CA ARG A 290 6.93 11.80 17.37
C ARG A 290 7.56 12.46 18.58
N ARG A 291 6.93 13.53 19.08
CA ARG A 291 7.28 14.09 20.39
C ARG A 291 7.05 13.00 21.43
N ALA A 292 7.95 12.89 22.41
CA ALA A 292 7.65 12.07 23.58
C ALA A 292 6.32 12.57 24.15
N LEU A 293 5.31 11.69 24.22
CA LEU A 293 4.09 12.01 24.94
C LEU A 293 4.52 12.46 26.33
N ALA A 294 4.25 13.72 26.66
CA ALA A 294 4.42 14.17 28.03
C ALA A 294 3.59 13.20 28.87
N ALA A 295 4.24 12.46 29.78
CA ALA A 295 3.54 11.62 30.73
C ALA A 295 2.45 12.50 31.36
N LEU A 296 1.18 12.09 31.26
CA LEU A 296 0.13 12.75 32.01
C LEU A 296 0.57 12.74 33.48
N PRO A 297 0.60 13.90 34.16
CA PRO A 297 0.96 13.93 35.56
C PRO A 297 -0.10 13.15 36.35
N GLY A 298 0.26 11.96 36.82
CA GLY A 298 -0.52 11.17 37.76
C GLY A 298 -1.63 10.31 37.15
N SER A 299 -1.34 9.01 37.01
CA SER A 299 -2.30 7.94 37.21
C SER A 299 -1.84 7.08 38.38
#